data_AF-A0A4P8YM96-F1
#
_entry.id   AF-A0A4P8YM96-F1
#
_cell.length_a   1.000
_cell.length_b   1.000
_cell.length_c   1.000
_cell.angle_alpha   90.00
_cell.angle_beta   90.00
_cell.angle_gamma   90.00
#
_symmetry.space_group_name_H-M   'P 1'
#
loop_
_entity.id
_entity.type
_entity.pdbx_description
1 polymer ?
#
loop_
_entity_poly.entity_id
_entity_poly.type
_entity_poly.pdbx_seq_one_letter_code
_entity_poly.pdbx_strand_id
1 'polypeptide(L)'
;MKKLLLPLALVALSGCVQVDNYSEVIKHPAPAGLAGYWQSQGPQSEMVSPEAIASLVVTPEGDTLECRQWQRLIALPGKLMQRSDSLYNVTIKREVYDVERQGDTLEYAGMTLRRVDRLTDECADYLEKHPLGQPIDEQDAKAAIEATKPAATQSGGTLGLGGGSNSATTLSQSEGEEESNAATVGP
;
A
#
# COMPACT_ATOMS: atom_id res chain seq x y z
N MET A 1 24.47 -60.23 15.91
CA MET A 1 24.45 -59.30 14.75
C MET A 1 23.46 -58.17 15.05
N LYS A 2 23.94 -56.93 15.11
CA LYS A 2 23.16 -55.72 15.49
C LYS A 2 22.43 -55.23 14.23
N LYS A 3 21.10 -55.34 14.18
CA LYS A 3 20.31 -54.80 13.06
C LYS A 3 20.02 -53.32 13.35
N LEU A 4 20.66 -52.46 12.58
CA LEU A 4 20.46 -51.02 12.57
C LEU A 4 19.01 -50.70 12.16
N LEU A 5 18.26 -50.13 13.08
CA LEU A 5 17.03 -49.40 12.80
C LEU A 5 17.43 -47.98 12.41
N LEU A 6 17.42 -47.67 11.12
CA LEU A 6 17.41 -46.29 10.64
C LEU A 6 15.93 -45.86 10.56
N PRO A 7 15.43 -44.97 11.44
CA PRO A 7 14.16 -44.32 11.19
C PRO A 7 14.35 -43.31 10.05
N LEU A 8 13.62 -43.54 8.95
CA LEU A 8 13.51 -42.64 7.82
C LEU A 8 12.78 -41.37 8.27
N ALA A 9 13.53 -40.32 8.63
CA ALA A 9 12.96 -39.00 8.91
C ALA A 9 12.54 -38.36 7.58
N LEU A 10 11.28 -38.56 7.19
CA LEU A 10 10.62 -37.77 6.16
C LEU A 10 10.41 -36.35 6.71
N VAL A 11 11.36 -35.46 6.41
CA VAL A 11 11.15 -34.02 6.57
C VAL A 11 10.18 -33.61 5.46
N ALA A 12 8.93 -33.35 5.80
CA ALA A 12 8.01 -32.69 4.89
C ALA A 12 8.56 -31.28 4.65
N LEU A 13 9.11 -31.02 3.46
CA LEU A 13 9.40 -29.66 3.01
C LEU A 13 8.06 -28.99 2.74
N SER A 14 7.48 -28.32 3.75
CA SER A 14 6.49 -27.28 3.49
C SER A 14 7.22 -26.13 2.80
N GLY A 15 7.28 -26.18 1.47
CA GLY A 15 7.92 -25.16 0.66
C GLY A 15 7.23 -23.81 0.89
N CYS A 16 8.01 -22.77 1.17
CA CYS A 16 7.52 -21.40 1.14
C CYS A 16 6.93 -21.12 -0.24
N VAL A 17 5.72 -20.57 -0.30
CA VAL A 17 5.09 -20.18 -1.58
C VAL A 17 5.88 -19.01 -2.17
N GLN A 18 6.71 -19.29 -3.17
CA GLN A 18 7.47 -18.29 -3.89
C GLN A 18 6.79 -17.95 -5.22
N VAL A 19 6.71 -16.66 -5.52
CA VAL A 19 6.22 -16.12 -6.80
C VAL A 19 7.38 -15.39 -7.46
N ASP A 20 7.80 -15.86 -8.64
CA ASP A 20 8.93 -15.26 -9.37
C ASP A 20 8.47 -14.12 -10.29
N ASN A 21 7.28 -14.24 -10.88
CA ASN A 21 6.69 -13.25 -11.77
C ASN A 21 5.24 -12.94 -11.38
N TYR A 22 4.96 -11.70 -11.01
CA TYR A 22 3.61 -11.26 -10.63
C TYR A 22 2.59 -11.33 -11.78
N SER A 23 3.05 -11.13 -13.01
CA SER A 23 2.20 -11.19 -14.21
C SER A 23 1.68 -12.60 -14.51
N GLU A 24 2.38 -13.63 -14.00
CA GLU A 24 2.01 -15.04 -14.14
C GLU A 24 1.10 -15.54 -13.00
N VAL A 25 0.87 -14.71 -11.97
CA VAL A 25 -0.05 -15.05 -10.88
C VAL A 25 -1.47 -15.14 -11.42
N ILE A 26 -2.04 -16.34 -11.31
CA ILE A 26 -3.43 -16.60 -11.67
C ILE A 26 -4.33 -16.01 -10.58
N LYS A 27 -5.06 -14.95 -10.93
CA LYS A 27 -6.03 -14.33 -10.04
C LYS A 27 -7.17 -15.30 -9.75
N HIS A 28 -7.45 -15.51 -8.47
CA HIS A 28 -8.56 -16.31 -7.98
C HIS A 28 -9.67 -15.40 -7.44
N PRO A 29 -10.95 -15.62 -7.78
CA PRO A 29 -12.05 -14.82 -7.25
C PRO A 29 -12.14 -14.92 -5.73
N ALA A 30 -12.64 -13.87 -5.08
CA ALA A 30 -12.76 -13.88 -3.62
C ALA A 30 -13.82 -14.90 -3.18
N PRO A 31 -13.51 -15.78 -2.20
CA PRO A 31 -14.51 -16.64 -1.60
C PRO A 31 -15.64 -15.84 -0.95
N ALA A 32 -16.80 -16.50 -0.78
CA ALA A 32 -17.98 -15.87 -0.20
C ALA A 32 -17.69 -15.20 1.16
N GLY A 33 -18.06 -13.92 1.24
CA GLY A 33 -17.84 -13.10 2.42
C GLY A 33 -16.41 -12.62 2.62
N LEU A 34 -15.46 -12.82 1.70
CA LEU A 34 -14.14 -12.20 1.80
C LEU A 34 -14.10 -10.78 1.20
N ALA A 35 -14.81 -10.56 0.09
CA ALA A 35 -14.85 -9.25 -0.55
C ALA A 35 -15.33 -8.16 0.41
N GLY A 36 -14.74 -6.97 0.30
CA GLY A 36 -15.00 -5.82 1.17
C GLY A 36 -13.72 -5.20 1.73
N TYR A 37 -13.88 -4.40 2.78
CA TYR A 37 -12.80 -3.69 3.46
C TYR A 37 -12.50 -4.30 4.82
N TRP A 38 -11.21 -4.45 5.08
CA TRP A 38 -10.65 -5.00 6.30
C TRP A 38 -9.65 -4.02 6.86
N GLN A 39 -9.70 -3.74 8.15
CA GLN A 39 -8.80 -2.78 8.79
C GLN A 39 -8.34 -3.27 10.16
N SER A 40 -7.08 -3.02 10.51
CA SER A 40 -6.53 -3.33 11.83
C SER A 40 -7.28 -2.59 12.93
N GLN A 41 -7.48 -3.25 14.06
CA GLN A 41 -8.04 -2.61 15.26
C GLN A 41 -6.96 -2.43 16.33
N GLY A 42 -6.73 -1.18 16.72
CA GLY A 42 -5.72 -0.82 17.71
C GLY A 42 -4.29 -1.17 17.26
N PRO A 43 -3.34 -1.12 18.21
CA PRO A 43 -1.92 -1.37 17.93
C PRO A 43 -1.67 -2.78 17.38
N GLN A 44 -0.80 -2.87 16.36
CA GLN A 44 -0.36 -4.13 15.75
C GLN A 44 1.17 -4.25 15.88
N SER A 45 1.67 -5.38 16.36
CA SER A 45 3.12 -5.60 16.54
C SER A 45 3.89 -5.60 15.22
N GLU A 46 3.24 -5.99 14.12
CA GLU A 46 3.82 -6.00 12.78
C GLU A 46 3.88 -4.61 12.14
N MET A 47 3.41 -3.57 12.84
CA MET A 47 3.48 -2.20 12.38
C MET A 47 4.54 -1.41 13.14
N VAL A 48 5.08 -0.40 12.46
CA VAL A 48 6.19 0.42 12.98
C VAL A 48 5.80 1.34 14.13
N SER A 49 4.50 1.56 14.38
CA SER A 49 4.02 2.33 15.52
C SER A 49 2.62 1.85 15.96
N PRO A 50 2.25 2.06 17.24
CA PRO A 50 0.92 1.73 17.75
C PRO A 50 -0.24 2.50 17.09
N GLU A 51 0.05 3.68 16.53
CA GLU A 51 -0.91 4.55 15.84
C GLU A 51 -1.07 4.20 14.36
N ALA A 52 -0.25 3.28 13.85
CA ALA A 52 -0.29 2.89 12.46
C ALA A 52 -1.54 2.02 12.16
N ILE A 53 -2.10 2.18 10.96
CA ILE A 53 -3.30 1.48 10.50
C ILE A 53 -2.97 0.66 9.25
N ALA A 54 -3.34 -0.61 9.24
CA ALA A 54 -3.28 -1.47 8.08
C ALA A 54 -4.69 -1.74 7.56
N SER A 55 -4.88 -1.63 6.25
CA SER A 55 -6.13 -1.97 5.57
C SER A 55 -5.88 -2.93 4.41
N LEU A 56 -6.82 -3.84 4.17
CA LEU A 56 -6.87 -4.69 2.99
C LEU A 56 -8.22 -4.52 2.30
N VAL A 57 -8.19 -4.15 1.03
CA VAL A 57 -9.34 -4.16 0.14
C VAL A 57 -9.32 -5.46 -0.65
N VAL A 58 -10.48 -6.10 -0.78
CA VAL A 58 -10.64 -7.30 -1.62
C VAL A 58 -11.86 -7.12 -2.52
N THR A 59 -11.67 -7.17 -3.84
CA THR A 59 -12.79 -7.17 -4.80
C THR A 59 -13.36 -8.58 -4.98
N PRO A 60 -14.61 -8.73 -5.45
CA PRO A 60 -15.16 -10.05 -5.79
C PRO A 60 -14.31 -10.83 -6.81
N GLU A 61 -13.69 -10.13 -7.75
CA GLU A 61 -12.83 -10.71 -8.79
C GLU A 61 -11.46 -11.14 -8.26
N GLY A 62 -11.14 -10.79 -7.01
CA GLY A 62 -9.89 -11.15 -6.35
C GLY A 62 -8.75 -10.18 -6.56
N ASP A 63 -9.01 -8.95 -6.99
CA ASP A 63 -8.02 -7.88 -6.91
C ASP A 63 -7.92 -7.40 -5.47
N THR A 64 -6.72 -7.01 -5.05
CA THR A 64 -6.49 -6.54 -3.68
C THR A 64 -5.75 -5.21 -3.67
N LEU A 65 -5.93 -4.46 -2.59
CA LEU A 65 -5.11 -3.31 -2.24
C LEU A 65 -4.75 -3.39 -0.77
N GLU A 66 -3.46 -3.49 -0.47
CA GLU A 66 -2.94 -3.36 0.88
C GLU A 66 -2.50 -1.92 1.12
N CYS A 67 -3.13 -1.25 2.09
CA CYS A 67 -2.73 0.08 2.56
C CYS A 67 -2.10 -0.03 3.95
N ARG A 68 -0.94 0.57 4.18
CA ARG A 68 -0.35 0.79 5.51
C ARG A 68 -0.11 2.27 5.73
N GLN A 69 -0.64 2.80 6.81
CA GLN A 69 -0.69 4.22 7.09
C GLN A 69 -0.08 4.53 8.44
N TRP A 70 0.83 5.51 8.45
CA TRP A 70 1.27 6.18 9.67
C TRP A 70 1.75 7.59 9.28
N GLN A 71 3.06 7.83 9.23
CA GLN A 71 3.61 9.09 8.69
C GLN A 71 3.45 9.21 7.17
N ARG A 72 3.20 8.09 6.48
CA ARG A 72 3.00 8.00 5.03
C ARG A 72 1.99 6.89 4.73
N LEU A 73 1.35 6.97 3.59
CA LEU A 73 0.60 5.87 3.00
C LEU A 73 1.58 5.01 2.17
N ILE A 74 1.55 3.71 2.40
CA ILE A 74 2.09 2.69 1.50
C ILE A 74 0.90 1.92 0.95
N ALA A 75 0.71 1.93 -0.36
CA ALA A 75 -0.39 1.27 -1.04
C ALA A 75 0.16 0.28 -2.07
N LEU A 76 -0.11 -1.02 -1.86
CA LEU A 76 0.38 -2.11 -2.67
C LEU A 76 -0.79 -2.87 -3.29
N PRO A 77 -1.03 -2.71 -4.59
CA PRO A 77 -1.98 -3.57 -5.30
C PRO A 77 -1.51 -5.03 -5.31
N GLY A 78 -2.46 -5.94 -5.39
CA GLY A 78 -2.21 -7.37 -5.43
C GLY A 78 -3.32 -8.17 -6.07
N LYS A 79 -3.19 -9.49 -5.99
CA LYS A 79 -4.18 -10.47 -6.46
C LYS A 79 -4.32 -11.58 -5.41
N LEU A 80 -5.55 -12.03 -5.23
CA LEU A 80 -5.79 -13.30 -4.57
C LEU A 80 -5.30 -14.44 -5.45
N MET A 81 -4.63 -15.40 -4.83
CA MET A 81 -4.15 -16.62 -5.45
C MET A 81 -4.54 -17.80 -4.58
N GLN A 82 -5.20 -18.80 -5.16
CA GLN A 82 -5.43 -20.08 -4.50
C GLN A 82 -4.26 -21.01 -4.82
N ARG A 83 -3.69 -21.63 -3.79
CA ARG A 83 -2.73 -22.72 -3.96
C ARG A 83 -3.08 -23.85 -3.02
N SER A 84 -3.41 -25.01 -3.58
CA SER A 84 -4.01 -26.12 -2.84
C SER A 84 -5.26 -25.63 -2.10
N ASP A 85 -5.33 -25.79 -0.79
CA ASP A 85 -6.49 -25.40 0.03
C ASP A 85 -6.31 -24.02 0.70
N SER A 86 -5.18 -23.36 0.48
CA SER A 86 -4.86 -22.05 1.08
C SER A 86 -5.05 -20.91 0.08
N LEU A 87 -5.55 -19.79 0.61
CA LEU A 87 -5.74 -18.54 -0.12
C LEU A 87 -4.68 -17.54 0.30
N TYR A 88 -4.08 -16.88 -0.69
CA TYR A 88 -3.01 -15.92 -0.50
C TYR A 88 -3.37 -14.59 -1.12
N ASN A 89 -2.91 -13.49 -0.54
CA ASN A 89 -2.69 -12.26 -1.27
C ASN A 89 -1.25 -12.26 -1.80
N VAL A 90 -1.09 -12.05 -3.09
CA VAL A 90 0.21 -11.81 -3.71
C VAL A 90 0.26 -10.33 -4.08
N THR A 91 1.14 -9.57 -3.43
CA THR A 91 1.32 -8.15 -3.76
C THR A 91 2.15 -8.01 -5.04
N ILE A 92 2.11 -6.84 -5.64
CA ILE A 92 2.90 -6.55 -6.83
C ILE A 92 4.42 -6.53 -6.58
N LYS A 93 4.83 -6.48 -5.31
CA LYS A 93 6.20 -6.69 -4.86
C LYS A 93 6.57 -8.16 -4.71
N ARG A 94 5.64 -9.07 -5.06
CA ARG A 94 5.73 -10.53 -4.91
C ARG A 94 5.85 -10.96 -3.45
N GLU A 95 5.34 -10.15 -2.53
CA GLU A 95 5.12 -10.59 -1.15
C GLU A 95 3.88 -11.48 -1.14
N VAL A 96 3.94 -12.58 -0.41
CA VAL A 96 2.87 -13.59 -0.37
C VAL A 96 2.41 -13.72 1.08
N TYR A 97 1.15 -13.40 1.33
CA TYR A 97 0.54 -13.43 2.66
C TYR A 97 -0.66 -14.37 2.67
N ASP A 98 -0.74 -15.26 3.66
CA ASP A 98 -1.95 -16.05 3.92
C ASP A 98 -3.14 -15.13 4.23
N VAL A 99 -4.33 -15.54 3.78
CA VAL A 99 -5.59 -14.82 3.96
C VAL A 99 -6.59 -15.76 4.63
N GLU A 100 -6.73 -15.64 5.95
CA GLU A 100 -7.60 -16.53 6.74
C GLU A 100 -8.74 -15.75 7.39
N ARG A 101 -9.96 -15.93 6.90
CA ARG A 101 -11.15 -15.25 7.41
C ARG A 101 -11.88 -16.08 8.46
N GLN A 102 -12.25 -15.46 9.57
CA GLN A 102 -13.12 -16.02 10.60
C GLN A 102 -14.27 -15.05 10.92
N GLY A 103 -15.40 -15.20 10.23
CA GLY A 103 -16.52 -14.26 10.37
C GLY A 103 -16.13 -12.83 9.92
N ASP A 104 -16.09 -11.91 10.87
CA ASP A 104 -15.71 -10.51 10.68
C ASP A 104 -14.27 -10.18 11.10
N THR A 105 -13.45 -11.19 11.40
CA THR A 105 -11.98 -11.06 11.51
C THR A 105 -11.29 -11.67 10.30
N LEU A 106 -10.11 -11.14 10.00
CA LEU A 106 -9.19 -11.62 8.99
C LEU A 106 -7.78 -11.64 9.55
N GLU A 107 -7.15 -12.81 9.60
CA GLU A 107 -5.71 -12.91 9.85
C GLU A 107 -4.98 -12.64 8.54
N TYR A 108 -4.09 -11.65 8.57
CA TYR A 108 -3.40 -11.17 7.38
C TYR A 108 -2.04 -10.57 7.74
N ALA A 109 -0.96 -11.08 7.12
CA ALA A 109 0.40 -10.57 7.31
C ALA A 109 0.81 -10.42 8.79
N GLY A 110 0.45 -11.40 9.62
CA GLY A 110 0.73 -11.41 11.06
C GLY A 110 -0.14 -10.47 11.90
N MET A 111 -1.16 -9.85 11.31
CA MET A 111 -2.08 -8.92 11.96
C MET A 111 -3.50 -9.47 11.96
N THR A 112 -4.30 -9.02 12.93
CA THR A 112 -5.75 -9.26 12.95
C THR A 112 -6.48 -8.03 12.45
N LEU A 113 -7.13 -8.15 11.29
CA LEU A 113 -7.98 -7.13 10.70
C LEU A 113 -9.45 -7.45 10.99
N ARG A 114 -10.30 -6.42 10.95
CA ARG A 114 -11.75 -6.53 11.15
C ARG A 114 -12.47 -5.92 9.97
N ARG A 115 -13.64 -6.46 9.64
CA ARG A 115 -14.50 -5.90 8.61
C ARG A 115 -14.92 -4.47 8.98
N VAL A 116 -14.86 -3.57 8.00
CA VAL A 116 -15.31 -2.18 8.12
C VAL A 116 -16.14 -1.78 6.89
N ASP A 117 -17.04 -0.82 7.05
CA ASP A 117 -17.84 -0.30 5.94
C ASP A 117 -17.11 0.78 5.13
N ARG A 118 -16.10 1.41 5.73
CA ARG A 118 -15.29 2.49 5.13
C ARG A 118 -13.83 2.34 5.51
N LEU A 119 -12.96 2.63 4.56
CA LEU A 119 -11.52 2.78 4.77
C LEU A 119 -11.22 4.12 5.46
N THR A 120 -9.97 4.29 5.87
CA THR A 120 -9.39 5.61 6.12
C THR A 120 -9.45 6.48 4.86
N ASP A 121 -9.52 7.80 5.06
CA ASP A 121 -9.64 8.76 3.97
C ASP A 121 -8.48 8.64 2.96
N GLU A 122 -7.24 8.46 3.43
CA GLU A 122 -6.09 8.43 2.50
C GLU A 122 -6.04 7.13 1.68
N CYS A 123 -6.48 5.98 2.22
CA CYS A 123 -6.56 4.74 1.44
C CYS A 123 -7.75 4.77 0.47
N ALA A 124 -8.87 5.39 0.86
CA ALA A 124 -10.01 5.60 -0.02
C ALA A 124 -9.66 6.54 -1.19
N ASP A 125 -9.00 7.67 -0.92
CA ASP A 125 -8.52 8.62 -1.92
C ASP A 125 -7.55 7.97 -2.91
N TYR A 126 -6.67 7.09 -2.42
CA TYR A 126 -5.79 6.32 -3.29
C TYR A 126 -6.58 5.39 -4.20
N LEU A 127 -7.52 4.62 -3.63
CA LEU A 127 -8.35 3.68 -4.39
C LEU A 127 -9.20 4.37 -5.46
N GLU A 128 -9.70 5.57 -5.21
CA GLU A 128 -10.45 6.35 -6.19
C GLU A 128 -9.57 6.77 -7.38
N LYS A 129 -8.33 7.19 -7.13
CA LYS A 129 -7.36 7.58 -8.17
C LYS A 129 -6.77 6.38 -8.90
N HIS A 130 -6.75 5.22 -8.25
CA HIS A 130 -6.14 3.98 -8.72
C HIS A 130 -7.13 2.82 -8.58
N PRO A 131 -8.23 2.80 -9.35
CA PRO A 131 -9.25 1.78 -9.23
C PRO A 131 -8.71 0.39 -9.57
N LEU A 132 -9.11 -0.60 -8.77
CA LEU A 132 -8.77 -2.00 -8.99
C LEU A 132 -9.50 -2.58 -10.21
N GLY A 133 -8.97 -3.68 -10.75
CA GLY A 133 -9.58 -4.44 -11.86
C GLY A 133 -9.12 -4.03 -13.26
N GLN A 134 -8.34 -2.94 -13.38
CA GLN A 134 -7.56 -2.69 -14.59
C GLN A 134 -6.32 -3.61 -14.62
N PRO A 135 -5.80 -3.99 -15.80
CA PRO A 135 -4.52 -4.69 -15.88
C PRO A 135 -3.46 -3.83 -15.20
N ILE A 136 -3.00 -4.27 -14.04
CA ILE A 136 -1.92 -3.57 -13.32
C ILE A 136 -0.63 -3.96 -14.03
N ASP A 137 -0.14 -3.09 -14.89
CA ASP A 137 1.16 -3.31 -15.49
C ASP A 137 2.27 -3.10 -14.44
N GLU A 138 3.42 -3.73 -14.66
CA GLU A 138 4.56 -3.65 -13.73
C GLU A 138 5.09 -2.22 -13.58
N GLN A 139 4.75 -1.32 -14.50
CA GLN A 139 5.18 0.07 -14.55
C GLN A 139 4.36 0.94 -13.60
N ASP A 140 3.03 0.80 -13.63
CA ASP A 140 2.06 1.44 -12.74
C ASP A 140 2.28 1.00 -11.29
N ALA A 141 2.63 -0.28 -11.12
CA ALA A 141 3.04 -0.83 -9.85
C ALA A 141 4.30 -0.19 -9.27
N LYS A 142 5.33 -0.06 -10.11
CA LYS A 142 6.60 0.58 -9.74
C LYS A 142 6.36 2.04 -9.43
N ALA A 143 5.54 2.74 -10.21
CA ALA A 143 5.17 4.12 -9.97
C ALA A 143 4.40 4.29 -8.64
N ALA A 144 3.46 3.39 -8.33
CA ALA A 144 2.74 3.37 -7.06
C ALA A 144 3.69 3.16 -5.86
N ILE A 145 4.65 2.23 -5.99
CA ILE A 145 5.66 2.00 -4.95
C ILE A 145 6.58 3.22 -4.81
N GLU A 146 7.01 3.83 -5.93
CA GLU A 146 7.85 5.04 -5.96
C GLU A 146 7.15 6.22 -5.28
N ALA A 147 5.86 6.42 -5.53
CA ALA A 147 5.05 7.49 -4.93
C ALA A 147 4.91 7.39 -3.41
N THR A 148 5.15 6.21 -2.84
CA THR A 148 5.10 5.96 -1.39
C THR A 148 6.47 6.08 -0.70
N LYS A 149 7.56 6.28 -1.47
CA LYS A 149 8.89 6.55 -0.90
C LYS A 149 8.92 7.97 -0.31
N PRO A 150 9.62 8.21 0.82
CA PRO A 150 9.92 9.57 1.24
C PRO A 150 10.69 10.28 0.13
N ALA A 151 10.33 11.53 -0.17
CA ALA A 151 11.18 12.41 -0.94
C ALA A 151 12.56 12.39 -0.29
N ALA A 152 13.57 11.90 -1.00
CA ALA A 152 14.94 12.04 -0.55
C ALA A 152 15.17 13.55 -0.35
N THR A 153 15.46 13.96 0.88
CA THR A 153 15.95 15.31 1.15
C THR A 153 17.13 15.52 0.21
N GLN A 154 16.93 16.35 -0.83
CA GLN A 154 18.03 16.76 -1.67
C GLN A 154 18.96 17.58 -0.78
N SER A 155 20.02 16.95 -0.28
CA SER A 155 21.13 17.66 0.34
C SER A 155 21.94 18.33 -0.77
N GLY A 156 21.34 19.33 -1.41
CA GLY A 156 22.00 20.26 -2.32
C GLY A 156 22.75 21.32 -1.50
N GLY A 157 23.80 20.91 -0.79
CA GLY A 157 24.74 21.84 -0.17
C GLY A 157 25.69 22.39 -1.24
N THR A 158 25.26 23.41 -1.99
CA THR A 158 26.18 24.20 -2.80
C THR A 158 27.02 25.07 -1.86
N LEU A 159 28.25 24.63 -1.63
CA LEU A 159 29.30 25.42 -0.99
C LEU A 159 29.58 26.66 -1.83
N GLY A 160 29.26 27.82 -1.27
CA GLY A 160 29.66 29.11 -1.78
C GLY A 160 31.17 29.33 -1.63
N LEU A 161 31.80 29.79 -2.69
CA LEU A 161 33.06 30.52 -2.67
C LEU A 161 32.87 31.75 -3.57
N GLY A 162 32.97 32.92 -2.96
CA GLY A 162 32.54 34.19 -3.51
C GLY A 162 33.49 34.83 -4.52
N GLY A 163 33.06 35.98 -5.05
CA GLY A 163 33.92 36.87 -5.82
C GLY A 163 33.19 37.96 -6.59
N GLY A 164 32.93 39.10 -5.93
CA GLY A 164 33.22 40.43 -6.48
C GLY A 164 32.29 41.12 -7.51
N SER A 165 31.92 42.36 -7.13
CA SER A 165 31.74 43.57 -7.96
C SER A 165 30.39 43.91 -8.61
N ASN A 166 29.70 44.82 -7.91
CA ASN A 166 29.28 46.18 -8.31
C ASN A 166 28.28 46.41 -9.48
N SER A 167 27.13 47.01 -9.13
CA SER A 167 26.62 48.35 -9.54
C SER A 167 25.20 48.45 -10.11
N ALA A 168 24.56 49.56 -9.71
CA ALA A 168 23.34 50.24 -10.22
C ALA A 168 21.98 49.57 -9.90
N THR A 169 21.22 50.05 -8.90
CA THR A 169 20.30 51.21 -8.97
C THR A 169 19.25 51.09 -10.08
N THR A 170 17.98 50.90 -9.71
CA THR A 170 16.87 51.84 -9.99
C THR A 170 15.69 51.52 -9.07
N LEU A 171 15.06 52.60 -8.61
CA LEU A 171 14.02 52.74 -7.61
C LEU A 171 12.67 53.01 -8.30
N SER A 172 11.57 52.42 -7.83
CA SER A 172 10.19 52.93 -7.95
C SER A 172 9.23 51.91 -7.28
N GLN A 173 8.79 52.09 -6.03
CA GLN A 173 7.56 52.82 -5.61
C GLN A 173 6.32 52.39 -6.43
N SER A 174 5.43 51.54 -5.92
CA SER A 174 4.37 51.73 -4.89
C SER A 174 3.20 52.59 -5.37
N GLU A 175 2.00 51.99 -5.38
CA GLU A 175 0.65 52.51 -5.07
C GLU A 175 -0.36 51.49 -5.65
N GLY A 176 -1.17 50.80 -4.83
CA GLY A 176 -2.53 51.25 -4.43
C GLY A 176 -3.55 50.77 -5.50
N GLU A 177 -4.71 50.18 -5.25
CA GLU A 177 -5.59 50.05 -4.10
C GLU A 177 -6.54 48.86 -4.33
N GLU A 178 -7.10 48.40 -3.21
CA GLU A 178 -8.34 47.64 -3.02
C GLU A 178 -9.50 48.13 -3.92
N GLU A 179 -10.35 47.21 -4.41
CA GLU A 179 -11.79 47.30 -4.07
C GLU A 179 -12.56 45.99 -4.37
N SER A 180 -13.32 45.61 -3.35
CA SER A 180 -14.46 44.70 -3.37
C SER A 180 -15.54 45.12 -4.38
N ASN A 181 -16.32 44.16 -4.88
CA ASN A 181 -17.78 44.34 -4.84
C ASN A 181 -18.58 43.05 -4.93
N ALA A 182 -19.62 43.05 -4.13
CA ALA A 182 -20.62 42.02 -3.96
C ALA A 182 -21.86 42.25 -4.84
N ALA A 183 -22.69 41.20 -4.86
CA ALA A 183 -24.13 41.18 -5.10
C ALA A 183 -24.64 41.23 -6.56
N THR A 184 -25.56 40.32 -6.89
CA THR A 184 -26.98 40.66 -7.01
C THR A 184 -27.86 39.40 -7.05
N VAL A 185 -29.05 39.55 -6.47
CA VAL A 185 -30.13 38.59 -6.22
C VAL A 185 -31.26 38.76 -7.25
N GLY A 186 -31.82 37.64 -7.71
CA GLY A 186 -33.26 37.42 -7.97
C GLY A 186 -33.87 37.94 -9.29
N PRO A 187 -35.19 37.76 -9.48
CA PRO A 187 -36.14 36.85 -8.82
C PRO A 187 -36.30 35.49 -9.52
#